data_AF-A0A0J9E007-F1
#
_entry.id   AF-A0A0J9E007-F1
#
_cell.length_a   1.000
_cell.length_b   1.000
_cell.length_c   1.000
_cell.angle_alpha   90.00
_cell.angle_beta   90.00
_cell.angle_gamma   90.00
#
_symmetry.space_group_name_H-M   'P 1'
#
loop_
_entity.id
_entity.type
_entity.pdbx_description
1 polymer ?
#
loop_
_entity_poly.entity_id
_entity_poly.type
_entity_poly.pdbx_seq_one_letter_code
_entity_poly.pdbx_strand_id
1 'polypeptide(L)'
;MILWHRDTDRFEDGQWLKQRVYPDCCHLSPDGQHFIYFALDAHWDSETKGSYTGISRPPYFTALALFPVGDTWSGGGAFFVDNHHVFVDGDPDIIGRAAGLSRVELGKPDPKGCTTDIRLRSGLPAPLSRQATKLLLEDPVPTSRSAMRYQLRHASAHLGAAYHCDGGKLYRSDGSGQAALIRDFTDMAFEPIRAPYDWRGETGATEGEPSWHPLDGAGA
;
A
#
# COMPACT_ATOMS: atom_id res chain seq x y z
N MET A 1 8.66 -7.12 6.73
CA MET A 1 8.98 -6.11 5.69
C MET A 1 10.37 -5.59 6.00
N ILE A 2 11.14 -5.22 4.98
CA ILE A 2 12.45 -4.60 5.13
C ILE A 2 12.39 -3.31 4.33
N LEU A 3 12.84 -2.19 4.93
CA LEU A 3 12.97 -0.92 4.22
C LEU A 3 14.41 -0.74 3.78
N TRP A 4 14.60 -0.35 2.52
CA TRP A 4 15.92 -0.05 1.96
C TRP A 4 16.01 1.44 1.62
N HIS A 5 16.85 2.15 2.36
CA HIS A 5 17.25 3.52 2.08
C HIS A 5 18.34 3.49 1.01
N ARG A 6 17.94 3.71 -0.25
CA ARG A 6 18.82 3.59 -1.43
C ARG A 6 19.84 4.72 -1.56
N ASP A 7 19.57 5.85 -0.93
CA ASP A 7 20.46 7.02 -0.85
C ASP A 7 21.66 6.78 0.08
N THR A 8 21.44 6.08 1.19
CA THR A 8 22.49 5.75 2.17
C THR A 8 22.94 4.28 2.13
N ASP A 9 22.34 3.48 1.24
CA ASP A 9 22.48 2.02 1.18
C ASP A 9 22.29 1.31 2.54
N ARG A 10 21.25 1.71 3.27
CA ARG A 10 20.94 1.18 4.60
C ARG A 10 19.65 0.37 4.58
N PHE A 11 19.66 -0.75 5.29
CA PHE A 11 18.48 -1.57 5.55
C PHE A 11 17.95 -1.33 6.96
N GLU A 12 16.63 -1.29 7.07
CA GLU A 12 15.92 -1.24 8.36
C GLU A 12 14.99 -2.44 8.47
N ASP A 13 15.13 -3.15 9.60
CA ASP A 13 14.27 -4.28 9.93
C ASP A 13 12.86 -3.81 10.25
N GLY A 14 11.90 -4.54 9.70
CA GLY A 14 10.50 -4.20 9.83
C GLY A 14 9.66 -5.32 10.38
N GLN A 15 8.38 -5.01 10.49
CA GLN A 15 7.42 -5.93 11.08
C GLN A 15 7.17 -7.12 10.17
N TRP A 16 6.97 -8.29 10.76
CA TRP A 16 6.50 -9.48 10.08
C TRP A 16 4.97 -9.50 10.07
N LEU A 17 4.39 -10.04 9.00
CA LEU A 17 2.95 -10.29 8.90
C LEU A 17 2.74 -11.79 8.76
N LYS A 18 1.78 -12.34 9.52
CA LYS A 18 1.42 -13.77 9.45
C LYS A 18 0.68 -14.13 8.16
N GLN A 19 -0.04 -13.15 7.61
CA GLN A 19 -0.84 -13.31 6.41
C GLN A 19 0.00 -13.18 5.15
N ARG A 20 -0.44 -13.84 4.09
CA ARG A 20 0.19 -13.71 2.77
C ARG A 20 -0.05 -12.32 2.21
N VAL A 21 1.02 -11.58 1.99
CA VAL A 21 1.00 -10.32 1.23
C VAL A 21 1.14 -10.64 -0.25
N TYR A 22 0.39 -9.93 -1.09
CA TYR A 22 0.46 -10.05 -2.55
C TYR A 22 1.23 -8.85 -3.12
N PRO A 23 2.52 -9.00 -3.52
CA PRO A 23 3.36 -7.86 -3.92
C PRO A 23 2.80 -7.07 -5.11
N ASP A 24 2.15 -7.74 -6.07
CA ASP A 24 1.52 -7.11 -7.24
C ASP A 24 0.29 -6.27 -6.86
N CYS A 25 -0.21 -6.44 -5.63
CA CYS A 25 -1.34 -5.73 -5.06
C CYS A 25 -0.89 -4.64 -4.06
N CYS A 26 0.42 -4.37 -3.99
CA CYS A 26 0.99 -3.36 -3.11
C CYS A 26 1.38 -2.07 -3.86
N HIS A 27 1.44 -0.96 -3.13
CA HIS A 27 1.92 0.33 -3.65
C HIS A 27 2.57 1.15 -2.53
N LEU A 28 3.64 1.87 -2.84
CA LEU A 28 4.29 2.79 -1.92
C LEU A 28 3.90 4.23 -2.31
N SER A 29 3.67 5.11 -1.34
CA SER A 29 3.43 6.52 -1.63
C SER A 29 4.69 7.16 -2.24
N PRO A 30 4.55 8.22 -3.07
CA PRO A 30 5.70 8.86 -3.71
C PRO A 30 6.79 9.34 -2.74
N ASP A 31 6.43 9.74 -1.52
CA ASP A 31 7.35 10.12 -0.44
C ASP A 31 7.89 8.96 0.41
N GLY A 32 7.47 7.72 0.12
CA GLY A 32 7.87 6.53 0.86
C GLY A 32 7.27 6.40 2.26
N GLN A 33 6.38 7.31 2.69
CA GLN A 33 5.87 7.36 4.07
C GLN A 33 4.70 6.41 4.33
N HIS A 34 3.97 6.00 3.28
CA HIS A 34 2.82 5.13 3.39
C HIS A 34 2.93 3.94 2.43
N PHE A 35 2.47 2.78 2.89
CA PHE A 35 2.49 1.54 2.14
C PHE A 35 1.10 0.91 2.14
N ILE A 36 0.59 0.67 0.93
CA ILE A 36 -0.61 -0.12 0.68
C ILE A 36 -0.19 -1.56 0.50
N TYR A 37 -0.86 -2.47 1.20
CA TYR A 37 -0.70 -3.90 1.01
C TYR A 37 -2.05 -4.60 1.03
N PHE A 38 -2.17 -5.63 0.21
CA PHE A 38 -3.31 -6.55 0.21
C PHE A 38 -2.89 -7.87 0.86
N ALA A 39 -3.75 -8.38 1.74
CA ALA A 39 -3.55 -9.64 2.42
C ALA A 39 -4.81 -10.51 2.41
N LEU A 40 -4.59 -11.82 2.31
CA LEU A 40 -5.62 -12.85 2.45
C LEU A 40 -5.44 -13.53 3.82
N ASP A 41 -6.48 -13.49 4.66
CA ASP A 41 -6.50 -14.18 5.96
C ASP A 41 -7.50 -15.35 6.02
N ALA A 42 -8.34 -15.51 4.99
CA ALA A 42 -9.33 -16.57 4.84
C ALA A 42 -10.37 -16.69 5.98
N HIS A 43 -10.49 -15.67 6.84
CA HIS A 43 -11.53 -15.59 7.87
C HIS A 43 -12.79 -14.90 7.30
N TRP A 44 -13.54 -15.62 6.47
CA TRP A 44 -14.68 -15.08 5.70
C TRP A 44 -15.82 -14.51 6.56
N ASP A 45 -15.98 -14.99 7.80
CA ASP A 45 -17.00 -14.52 8.74
C ASP A 45 -16.50 -13.38 9.66
N SER A 46 -15.25 -12.94 9.51
CA SER A 46 -14.65 -11.87 10.32
C SER A 46 -14.85 -10.49 9.70
N GLU A 47 -14.40 -9.43 10.40
CA GLU A 47 -14.49 -8.05 9.92
C GLU A 47 -13.77 -7.84 8.57
N THR A 48 -12.74 -8.63 8.25
CA THR A 48 -12.06 -8.56 6.95
C THR A 48 -12.83 -9.24 5.84
N LYS A 49 -13.78 -10.11 6.16
CA LYS A 49 -14.48 -10.95 5.19
C LYS A 49 -13.48 -11.80 4.39
N GLY A 50 -12.40 -12.26 5.02
CA GLY A 50 -11.43 -13.18 4.42
C GLY A 50 -10.27 -12.51 3.67
N SER A 51 -10.36 -11.22 3.34
CA SER A 51 -9.27 -10.47 2.70
C SER A 51 -9.38 -8.97 2.92
N TYR A 52 -8.26 -8.26 2.96
CA TYR A 52 -8.27 -6.83 3.24
C TYR A 52 -7.14 -6.08 2.54
N THR A 53 -7.38 -4.77 2.36
CA THR A 53 -6.32 -3.81 2.01
C THR A 53 -5.97 -3.00 3.26
N GLY A 54 -4.71 -3.06 3.67
CA GLY A 54 -4.16 -2.23 4.74
C GLY A 54 -3.33 -1.07 4.20
N ILE A 55 -3.33 0.06 4.92
CA ILE A 55 -2.38 1.14 4.73
C ILE A 55 -1.55 1.29 6.01
N SER A 56 -0.22 1.20 5.91
CA SER A 56 0.71 1.33 7.03
C SER A 56 1.82 2.34 6.73
N ARG A 57 2.76 2.53 7.66
CA ARG A 57 4.02 3.22 7.41
C ARG A 57 5.16 2.20 7.36
N PRO A 58 6.02 2.21 6.33
CA PRO A 58 7.22 1.42 6.34
C PRO A 58 8.11 1.71 7.56
N PRO A 59 8.85 0.71 8.08
CA PRO A 59 8.91 -0.69 7.66
C PRO A 59 7.85 -1.59 8.36
N TYR A 60 6.71 -1.06 8.81
CA TYR A 60 5.72 -1.80 9.60
C TYR A 60 4.48 -2.21 8.80
N PHE A 61 3.82 -3.29 9.24
CA PHE A 61 2.49 -3.73 8.75
C PHE A 61 1.36 -3.31 9.69
N THR A 62 1.67 -2.58 10.76
CA THR A 62 0.65 -2.05 11.66
C THR A 62 -0.19 -1.05 10.88
N ALA A 63 -1.49 -1.33 10.76
CA ALA A 63 -2.37 -0.61 9.86
C ALA A 63 -2.86 0.69 10.48
N LEU A 64 -2.75 1.78 9.72
CA LEU A 64 -3.39 3.07 10.00
C LEU A 64 -4.82 3.11 9.42
N ALA A 65 -5.05 2.41 8.32
CA ALA A 65 -6.37 2.20 7.74
C ALA A 65 -6.50 0.75 7.28
N LEU A 66 -7.71 0.21 7.34
CA LEU A 66 -8.01 -1.11 6.84
C LEU A 66 -9.38 -1.18 6.19
N PHE A 67 -9.39 -1.71 4.97
CA PHE A 67 -10.57 -1.84 4.13
C PHE A 67 -10.85 -3.34 3.92
N PRO A 68 -11.92 -3.89 4.51
CA PRO A 68 -12.39 -5.24 4.20
C PRO A 68 -12.73 -5.37 2.72
N VAL A 69 -12.27 -6.42 2.06
CA VAL A 69 -12.46 -6.61 0.61
C VAL A 69 -13.48 -7.72 0.32
N GLY A 70 -13.38 -8.87 1.00
CA GLY A 70 -14.35 -9.96 0.80
C GLY A 70 -14.07 -10.90 -0.37
N ASP A 71 -13.02 -10.64 -1.15
CA ASP A 71 -12.63 -11.47 -2.30
C ASP A 71 -11.15 -11.30 -2.69
N THR A 72 -10.70 -12.00 -3.73
CA THR A 72 -9.35 -11.86 -4.31
C THR A 72 -9.35 -11.40 -5.76
N TRP A 73 -10.51 -11.09 -6.34
CA TRP A 73 -10.66 -10.75 -7.77
C TRP A 73 -10.17 -9.33 -8.07
N SER A 74 -10.30 -8.42 -7.12
CA SER A 74 -9.86 -7.03 -7.27
C SER A 74 -8.36 -6.83 -7.08
N GLY A 75 -7.62 -7.83 -6.56
CA GLY A 75 -6.18 -7.73 -6.33
C GLY A 75 -5.79 -6.47 -5.54
N GLY A 76 -6.64 -6.08 -4.58
CA GLY A 76 -6.52 -4.88 -3.79
C GLY A 76 -6.91 -3.57 -4.48
N GLY A 77 -6.89 -3.47 -5.83
CA GLY A 77 -7.31 -2.28 -6.59
C GLY A 77 -6.68 -0.94 -6.20
N ALA A 78 -5.75 -0.97 -5.24
CA ALA A 78 -5.42 0.18 -4.43
C ALA A 78 -4.06 0.75 -4.79
N PHE A 79 -4.00 2.07 -4.85
CA PHE A 79 -2.79 2.80 -5.15
C PHE A 79 -2.91 4.26 -4.73
N PHE A 80 -1.81 4.80 -4.21
CA PHE A 80 -1.58 6.23 -4.11
C PHE A 80 -1.63 6.92 -5.48
N VAL A 81 -2.43 7.97 -5.57
CA VAL A 81 -2.40 8.96 -6.65
C VAL A 81 -1.29 9.97 -6.39
N ASP A 82 -1.18 10.39 -5.12
CA ASP A 82 -0.08 11.18 -4.56
C ASP A 82 0.05 10.87 -3.05
N ASN A 83 0.78 11.71 -2.30
CA ASN A 83 1.00 11.51 -0.87
C ASN A 83 -0.26 11.65 0.00
N HIS A 84 -1.37 12.15 -0.55
CA HIS A 84 -2.60 12.48 0.19
C HIS A 84 -3.86 11.81 -0.37
N HIS A 85 -3.80 11.27 -1.58
CA HIS A 85 -4.97 10.70 -2.26
C HIS A 85 -4.74 9.24 -2.64
N VAL A 86 -5.71 8.39 -2.31
CA VAL A 86 -5.62 6.95 -2.53
C VAL A 86 -6.89 6.40 -3.16
N PHE A 87 -6.75 5.60 -4.21
CA PHE A 87 -7.80 4.67 -4.61
C PHE A 87 -7.67 3.43 -3.74
N VAL A 88 -8.79 2.96 -3.20
CA VAL A 88 -8.86 1.69 -2.48
C VAL A 88 -10.22 1.05 -2.72
N ASP A 89 -10.21 -0.26 -2.95
CA ASP A 89 -11.41 -1.07 -3.07
C ASP A 89 -11.86 -1.60 -1.70
N GLY A 90 -13.06 -2.16 -1.65
CA GLY A 90 -13.65 -2.69 -0.42
C GLY A 90 -14.46 -1.67 0.39
N ASP A 91 -14.84 -2.14 1.56
CA ASP A 91 -15.71 -1.50 2.53
C ASP A 91 -15.11 -0.22 3.13
N PRO A 92 -15.84 0.51 3.99
CA PRO A 92 -15.28 1.61 4.76
C PRO A 92 -14.06 1.21 5.60
N ASP A 93 -13.21 2.20 5.89
CA ASP A 93 -12.05 2.02 6.77
C ASP A 93 -12.53 1.71 8.20
N ILE A 94 -12.15 0.54 8.74
CA ILE A 94 -12.53 0.11 10.09
C ILE A 94 -11.53 0.54 11.17
N ILE A 95 -10.36 1.10 10.80
CA ILE A 95 -9.36 1.61 11.75
C ILE A 95 -9.42 3.14 11.86
N GLY A 96 -9.51 3.86 10.73
CA GLY A 96 -9.77 5.30 10.72
C GLY A 96 -8.62 6.19 11.24
N ARG A 97 -7.36 5.72 11.21
CA ARG A 97 -6.19 6.44 11.74
C ARG A 97 -5.20 6.92 10.68
N ALA A 98 -5.51 6.73 9.40
CA ALA A 98 -4.72 7.24 8.27
C ALA A 98 -4.93 8.75 8.06
N ALA A 99 -4.60 9.55 9.07
CA ALA A 99 -4.74 11.00 9.03
C ALA A 99 -3.95 11.61 7.86
N GLY A 100 -4.59 12.53 7.13
CA GLY A 100 -3.99 13.19 5.96
C GLY A 100 -4.09 12.39 4.66
N LEU A 101 -4.67 11.19 4.67
CA LEU A 101 -5.04 10.44 3.47
C LEU A 101 -6.54 10.55 3.19
N SER A 102 -6.88 10.78 1.94
CA SER A 102 -8.25 10.86 1.42
C SER A 102 -8.50 9.78 0.39
N ARG A 103 -9.52 8.95 0.62
CA ARG A 103 -10.03 8.02 -0.40
C ARG A 103 -10.66 8.82 -1.55
N VAL A 104 -10.21 8.55 -2.76
CA VAL A 104 -10.72 9.15 -4.00
C VAL A 104 -11.44 8.12 -4.87
N GLU A 105 -12.23 8.62 -5.80
CA GLU A 105 -12.99 7.85 -6.77
C GLU A 105 -12.93 8.48 -8.17
N LEU A 106 -13.28 7.69 -9.19
CA LEU A 106 -13.48 8.22 -10.54
C LEU A 106 -14.84 8.90 -10.60
N GLY A 107 -14.83 10.20 -10.85
CA GLY A 107 -16.00 10.98 -11.18
C GLY A 107 -16.34 10.93 -12.66
N LYS A 108 -17.44 11.59 -13.00
CA LYS A 108 -17.78 11.84 -14.41
C LYS A 108 -16.83 12.90 -14.99
N PRO A 109 -16.42 12.73 -16.27
CA PRO A 109 -15.74 13.77 -17.03
C PRO A 109 -16.45 15.11 -16.90
N ASP A 110 -15.73 16.12 -16.43
CA ASP A 110 -16.28 17.48 -16.37
C ASP A 110 -16.03 18.19 -17.70
N PRO A 111 -17.08 18.46 -18.50
CA PRO A 111 -16.92 19.17 -19.76
C PRO A 111 -16.45 20.62 -19.61
N LYS A 112 -16.37 21.15 -18.37
CA LYS A 112 -16.08 22.56 -18.08
C LYS A 112 -14.80 22.82 -17.29
N GLY A 113 -14.03 21.83 -16.85
CA GLY A 113 -12.73 22.14 -16.23
C GLY A 113 -12.08 21.15 -15.26
N CYS A 114 -12.70 20.03 -14.88
CA CYS A 114 -11.92 18.97 -14.23
C CYS A 114 -11.25 18.09 -15.27
N THR A 115 -9.93 18.14 -15.34
CA THR A 115 -9.15 17.45 -16.36
C THR A 115 -8.79 16.01 -16.00
N THR A 116 -8.69 15.66 -14.70
CA THR A 116 -8.24 14.32 -14.25
C THR A 116 -9.38 13.36 -13.89
N ASP A 117 -10.62 13.85 -13.79
CA ASP A 117 -11.80 13.08 -13.36
C ASP A 117 -11.76 12.43 -11.98
N ILE A 118 -10.73 12.69 -11.18
CA ILE A 118 -10.63 12.20 -9.80
C ILE A 118 -11.44 13.09 -8.86
N ARG A 119 -12.24 12.47 -7.98
CA ARG A 119 -13.10 13.14 -7.01
C ARG A 119 -12.83 12.66 -5.59
N LEU A 120 -13.06 13.54 -4.62
CA LEU A 120 -13.26 13.15 -3.23
C LEU A 120 -14.61 12.43 -3.10
N ARG A 121 -14.79 11.64 -2.04
CA ARG A 121 -16.10 11.02 -1.72
C ARG A 121 -17.26 12.00 -1.53
N SER A 122 -16.97 13.29 -1.34
CA SER A 122 -17.98 14.36 -1.34
C SER A 122 -18.48 14.74 -2.73
N GLY A 123 -17.90 14.18 -3.80
CA GLY A 123 -18.17 14.53 -5.19
C GLY A 123 -17.39 15.75 -5.70
N LEU A 124 -16.63 16.44 -4.85
CA LEU A 124 -15.78 17.57 -5.24
C LEU A 124 -14.52 17.09 -5.98
N PRO A 125 -13.94 17.91 -6.89
CA PRO A 125 -12.62 17.64 -7.46
C PRO A 125 -11.56 17.36 -6.39
N ALA A 126 -10.77 16.32 -6.59
CA ALA A 126 -9.65 16.03 -5.69
C ALA A 126 -8.52 17.05 -5.90
N PRO A 127 -8.02 17.70 -4.84
CA PRO A 127 -6.92 18.66 -4.93
C PRO A 127 -5.57 17.95 -5.06
N LEU A 128 -5.35 17.29 -6.21
CA LEU A 128 -4.15 16.50 -6.46
C LEU A 128 -2.88 17.37 -6.51
N SER A 129 -1.76 16.77 -6.17
CA SER A 129 -0.44 17.38 -6.38
C SER A 129 -0.21 17.71 -7.85
N ARG A 130 0.57 18.77 -8.13
CA ARG A 130 0.93 19.15 -9.50
C ARG A 130 1.56 18.01 -10.30
N GLN A 131 2.39 17.19 -9.64
CA GLN A 131 3.03 16.04 -10.27
C GLN A 131 2.01 14.98 -10.67
N ALA A 132 1.10 14.60 -9.77
CA ALA A 132 0.05 13.65 -10.08
C ALA A 132 -0.90 14.17 -11.17
N THR A 133 -1.29 15.45 -11.11
CA THR A 133 -2.08 16.09 -12.18
C THR A 133 -1.36 16.01 -13.52
N LYS A 134 -0.07 16.35 -13.57
CA LYS A 134 0.70 16.28 -14.81
C LYS A 134 0.70 14.85 -15.37
N LEU A 135 1.06 13.87 -14.54
CA LEU A 135 1.12 12.47 -14.95
C LEU A 135 -0.21 11.93 -15.45
N LEU A 136 -1.32 12.30 -14.82
CA LEU A 136 -2.65 11.85 -15.22
C LEU A 136 -3.21 12.58 -16.45
N LEU A 137 -2.57 13.65 -16.89
CA LEU A 137 -2.93 14.39 -18.11
C LEU A 137 -1.92 14.19 -19.24
N GLU A 138 -0.87 13.41 -19.00
CA GLU A 138 0.08 13.01 -20.04
C GLU A 138 -0.58 12.04 -21.01
N ASP A 139 -0.42 12.30 -22.31
CA ASP A 139 -0.98 11.49 -23.40
C ASP A 139 -0.26 10.13 -23.50
N PRO A 140 -0.98 8.98 -23.51
CA PRO A 140 -2.43 8.84 -23.44
C PRO A 140 -3.00 9.08 -22.04
N VAL A 141 -4.02 9.94 -21.96
CA VAL A 141 -4.77 10.17 -20.72
C VAL A 141 -5.44 8.86 -20.28
N PRO A 142 -5.19 8.38 -19.06
CA PRO A 142 -5.68 7.09 -18.60
C PRO A 142 -7.19 7.13 -18.36
N THR A 143 -7.93 6.24 -19.02
CA THR A 143 -9.41 6.22 -18.97
C THR A 143 -9.99 5.20 -17.98
N SER A 144 -9.14 4.47 -17.26
CA SER A 144 -9.55 3.48 -16.26
C SER A 144 -8.63 3.50 -15.04
N ARG A 145 -9.11 3.00 -13.90
CA ARG A 145 -8.29 2.88 -12.68
C ARG A 145 -7.03 2.05 -12.92
N SER A 146 -7.13 0.99 -13.72
CA SER A 146 -5.98 0.14 -14.07
C SER A 146 -4.95 0.89 -14.91
N ALA A 147 -5.40 1.67 -15.90
CA ALA A 147 -4.50 2.52 -16.71
C ALA A 147 -3.84 3.61 -15.86
N MET A 148 -4.59 4.26 -14.96
CA MET A 148 -4.06 5.25 -14.03
C MET A 148 -3.00 4.64 -13.12
N ARG A 149 -3.31 3.50 -12.49
CA ARG A 149 -2.39 2.77 -11.62
C ARG A 149 -1.10 2.42 -12.35
N TYR A 150 -1.21 1.92 -13.59
CA TYR A 150 -0.07 1.62 -14.43
C TYR A 150 0.79 2.88 -14.66
N GLN A 151 0.19 3.96 -15.14
CA GLN A 151 0.90 5.20 -15.44
C GLN A 151 1.60 5.80 -14.21
N LEU A 152 0.92 5.86 -13.06
CA LEU A 152 1.50 6.36 -11.81
C LEU A 152 2.64 5.47 -11.29
N ARG A 153 2.50 4.15 -11.38
CA ARG A 153 3.56 3.20 -11.00
C ARG A 153 4.81 3.35 -11.88
N HIS A 154 4.61 3.59 -13.18
CA HIS A 154 5.70 3.69 -14.14
C HIS A 154 6.30 5.10 -14.28
N ALA A 155 5.60 6.14 -13.84
CA ALA A 155 6.12 7.50 -13.78
C ALA A 155 7.34 7.66 -12.86
N SER A 156 7.47 6.78 -11.86
CA SER A 156 8.64 6.72 -10.97
C SER A 156 9.71 5.74 -11.45
N ALA A 157 9.47 5.02 -12.56
CA ALA A 157 10.40 4.05 -13.13
C ALA A 157 11.44 4.73 -14.03
N HIS A 158 12.11 5.77 -13.51
CA HIS A 158 13.45 6.07 -13.98
C HIS A 158 14.40 5.17 -13.19
N LEU A 159 14.97 4.17 -13.86
CA LEU A 159 16.28 3.55 -13.65
C LEU A 159 16.23 2.16 -14.28
N GLY A 160 17.08 1.90 -15.27
CA GLY A 160 17.23 0.60 -15.95
C GLY A 160 17.74 -0.54 -15.06
N ALA A 161 17.52 -0.45 -13.75
CA ALA A 161 17.86 -1.47 -12.77
C ALA A 161 16.59 -2.22 -12.34
N ALA A 162 16.50 -3.50 -12.70
CA ALA A 162 15.46 -4.38 -12.20
C ALA A 162 15.92 -5.01 -10.88
N TYR A 163 15.06 -5.02 -9.87
CA TYR A 163 15.33 -5.69 -8.60
C TYR A 163 14.49 -6.96 -8.50
N HIS A 164 15.07 -8.03 -7.98
CA HIS A 164 14.34 -9.26 -7.68
C HIS A 164 14.86 -9.91 -6.41
N CYS A 165 14.02 -10.73 -5.80
CA CYS A 165 14.38 -11.53 -4.64
C CYS A 165 14.36 -13.01 -5.01
N ASP A 166 15.33 -13.76 -4.48
CA ASP A 166 15.34 -15.23 -4.50
C ASP A 166 15.56 -15.72 -3.06
N GLY A 167 14.52 -16.31 -2.48
CA GLY A 167 14.47 -16.58 -1.03
C GLY A 167 14.74 -15.32 -0.21
N GLY A 168 15.70 -15.41 0.72
CA GLY A 168 16.15 -14.28 1.55
C GLY A 168 17.12 -13.32 0.86
N LYS A 169 17.39 -13.43 -0.44
CA LYS A 169 18.45 -12.65 -1.11
C LYS A 169 17.87 -11.61 -2.05
N LEU A 170 18.38 -10.39 -1.98
CA LEU A 170 18.02 -9.27 -2.84
C LEU A 170 19.10 -9.05 -3.91
N TYR A 171 18.68 -8.98 -5.17
CA TYR A 171 19.56 -8.78 -6.32
C TYR A 171 19.16 -7.55 -7.13
N ARG A 172 20.15 -6.96 -7.81
CA ARG A 172 19.97 -5.96 -8.86
C ARG A 172 20.44 -6.54 -10.19
N SER A 173 19.60 -6.46 -11.21
CA SER A 173 19.96 -6.71 -12.60
C SER A 173 20.22 -5.38 -13.31
N ASP A 174 21.25 -5.37 -14.16
CA ASP A 174 21.60 -4.26 -15.04
C ASP A 174 20.95 -4.35 -16.43
N GLY A 175 20.03 -5.30 -16.63
CA GLY A 175 19.36 -5.55 -17.91
C GLY A 175 20.16 -6.41 -18.90
N SER A 176 21.40 -6.79 -18.59
CA SER A 176 22.23 -7.68 -19.42
C SER A 176 21.95 -9.17 -19.20
N GLY A 177 21.06 -9.50 -18.25
CA GLY A 177 20.83 -10.87 -17.77
C GLY A 177 21.75 -11.27 -16.61
N GLN A 178 22.72 -10.44 -16.24
CA GLN A 178 23.49 -10.60 -15.00
C GLN A 178 22.76 -10.00 -13.80
N ALA A 179 22.96 -10.60 -12.63
CA ALA A 179 22.37 -10.17 -11.36
C ALA A 179 23.47 -10.07 -10.29
N ALA A 180 23.59 -8.91 -9.66
CA ALA A 180 24.50 -8.67 -8.55
C ALA A 180 23.73 -8.78 -7.22
N LEU A 181 24.24 -9.59 -6.30
CA LEU A 181 23.71 -9.68 -4.93
C LEU A 181 23.92 -8.33 -4.23
N ILE A 182 22.84 -7.75 -3.72
CA ILE A 182 22.87 -6.55 -2.88
C ILE A 182 22.98 -6.97 -1.42
N ARG A 183 22.11 -7.88 -0.98
CA ARG A 183 22.02 -8.26 0.44
C ARG A 183 21.45 -9.67 0.59
N ASP A 184 22.06 -10.44 1.50
CA ASP A 184 21.56 -11.73 1.95
C ASP A 184 20.91 -11.56 3.33
N PHE A 185 19.62 -11.88 3.42
CA PHE A 185 18.79 -11.84 4.63
C PHE A 185 18.43 -13.26 5.11
N THR A 186 19.08 -14.30 4.59
CA THR A 186 18.74 -15.70 4.92
C THR A 186 18.90 -16.00 6.41
N ASP A 187 19.80 -15.29 7.10
CA ASP A 187 20.03 -15.44 8.54
C ASP A 187 19.06 -14.61 9.41
N MET A 188 18.14 -13.84 8.80
CA MET A 188 17.16 -13.08 9.57
C MET A 188 16.18 -14.01 10.27
N ALA A 189 16.08 -13.86 11.58
CA ALA A 189 15.07 -14.51 12.40
C ALA A 189 13.87 -13.59 12.61
N PHE A 190 12.73 -14.18 12.97
CA PHE A 190 11.57 -13.41 13.39
C PHE A 190 11.88 -12.66 14.69
N GLU A 191 11.70 -11.35 14.67
CA GLU A 191 11.66 -10.50 15.86
C GLU A 191 10.31 -9.80 15.97
N PRO A 192 9.66 -9.83 17.16
CA PRO A 192 8.40 -9.14 17.37
C PRO A 192 8.63 -7.63 17.46
N ILE A 193 8.59 -6.95 16.32
CA ILE A 193 8.71 -5.50 16.23
C ILE A 193 7.32 -4.85 16.36
N ARG A 194 7.18 -3.94 17.33
CA ARG A 194 6.00 -3.07 17.48
C ARG A 194 6.22 -1.76 16.74
N ALA A 195 5.24 -1.35 15.93
CA ALA A 195 5.31 -0.05 15.27
C ALA A 195 5.24 1.09 16.31
N PRO A 196 6.03 2.16 16.20
CA PRO A 196 5.98 3.30 17.12
C PRO A 196 4.61 3.99 17.22
N TYR A 197 3.76 3.80 16.20
CA TYR A 197 2.41 4.35 16.12
C TYR A 197 1.32 3.32 16.43
N ASP A 198 1.68 2.14 16.95
CA ASP A 198 0.72 1.12 17.34
C ASP A 198 -0.05 1.55 18.60
N TRP A 199 -1.30 1.96 18.39
CA TRP A 199 -2.20 2.53 19.39
C TRP A 199 -2.81 1.50 20.35
N ARG A 200 -2.70 0.19 20.06
CA ARG A 200 -3.38 -0.88 20.80
C ARG A 200 -2.89 -1.08 22.24
N GLY A 201 -1.79 -0.42 22.62
CA GLY A 201 -1.28 -0.41 24.00
C GLY A 201 -1.70 0.81 24.84
N GLU A 202 -2.39 1.80 24.26
CA GLU A 202 -2.79 3.04 24.96
C GLU A 202 -4.25 3.02 25.40
N THR A 203 -5.09 2.25 24.71
CA THR A 203 -6.49 2.03 25.06
C THR A 203 -6.58 0.78 25.92
N GLY A 204 -6.79 0.93 27.23
CA GLY A 204 -7.33 -0.16 28.04
C GLY A 204 -8.57 -0.70 27.33
N ALA A 205 -8.49 -1.96 26.88
CA ALA A 205 -9.58 -2.62 26.19
C ALA A 205 -10.87 -2.42 27.02
N THR A 206 -11.85 -1.74 26.43
CA THR A 206 -13.20 -1.70 26.97
C THR A 206 -13.72 -3.13 27.04
N GLU A 207 -14.30 -3.53 28.18
CA GLU A 207 -14.83 -4.87 28.41
C GLU A 207 -15.75 -5.31 27.26
N GLY A 208 -15.42 -6.44 26.62
CA GLY A 208 -16.29 -7.10 25.66
C GLY A 208 -15.55 -7.88 24.58
N GLU A 209 -14.83 -7.20 23.69
CA GLU A 209 -14.10 -7.82 22.57
C GLU A 209 -12.83 -7.04 22.24
N PRO A 210 -11.70 -7.69 21.95
CA PRO A 210 -10.53 -7.01 21.41
C PRO A 210 -10.88 -6.41 20.04
N SER A 211 -10.54 -5.14 19.82
CA SER A 211 -10.64 -4.54 18.48
C SER A 211 -9.79 -5.36 17.52
N TRP A 212 -10.39 -5.89 16.45
CA TRP A 212 -9.66 -6.72 15.49
C TRP A 212 -8.62 -5.87 14.73
N HIS A 213 -7.40 -6.41 14.62
CA HIS A 213 -6.31 -5.85 13.82
C HIS A 213 -5.63 -6.98 13.01
N PRO A 214 -5.07 -6.70 11.81
CA PRO A 214 -4.30 -7.63 10.98
C PRO A 214 -3.21 -8.48 11.66
N LEU A 215 -2.80 -8.08 12.86
CA LEU A 215 -1.72 -8.70 13.61
C LEU A 215 -2.25 -9.57 14.77
N ASP A 216 -3.56 -9.54 15.07
CA ASP A 216 -4.17 -10.19 16.23
C ASP A 216 -4.43 -11.69 16.02
N GLY A 217 -4.33 -12.20 14.79
CA GLY A 217 -4.46 -13.63 14.54
C GLY A 217 -3.31 -14.42 15.16
N ALA A 218 -3.59 -15.37 16.05
CA ALA A 218 -2.69 -16.52 16.25
C ALA A 218 -2.57 -17.24 14.89
N GLY A 219 -1.35 -17.66 14.52
CA GLY A 219 -1.15 -18.33 13.23
C GLY A 219 -2.00 -19.59 13.14
N ALA A 220 -2.63 -19.80 11.98
CA ALA A 220 -3.04 -21.13 11.55
C ALA A 220 -1.90 -21.73 10.71
#